data_AF-A0A517ZQ75-F1
#
_entry.id   AF-A0A517ZQ75-F1
#
_cell.length_a   1.000
_cell.length_b   1.000
_cell.length_c   1.000
_cell.angle_alpha   90.00
_cell.angle_beta   90.00
_cell.angle_gamma   90.00
#
_symmetry.space_group_name_H-M   'P 1'
#
loop_
_entity.id
_entity.type
_entity.pdbx_description
1 polymer ?
#
loop_
_entity_poly.entity_id
_entity_poly.type
_entity_poly.pdbx_seq_one_letter_code
_entity_poly.pdbx_strand_id
1 'polypeptide(L)'
;MASHTPAQLKFHKAMRSHGGRLPWELLPPSSKAVPTIYKIANDLISRARGLNPRLPEIQFDFINSNAINGIACKWDHEYFIGITGGAVTLLQLVLHRVFADPKLFPDIGDPSMEEPSPPFIKSFTPDAMHLLEGDTLVCIPKDEARWTYSCRLINLAAIFLIGHEIAHISCGHVDYLCAKTGSQFLAEFGATAAGAIEPIERQIIEAQADQYSFNSLLGGACAQSSENTGAPTREELASLGQLAFDYSFSANILFRLFGDMRFIGSDFAVESYPPIALRRSFIYGGGCDLVRKELTPDRQDTVLRALEAGMFAAEHAFSGATGEDVAVTGLEEAFSDKGHAHFKRLVELSDRELAEKLQPFSYC
;
A
#
# COMPACT_ATOMS: atom_id res chain seq x y z
N MET A 1 5.47 -30.21 16.74
CA MET A 1 5.32 -29.53 15.43
C MET A 1 3.83 -29.28 15.23
N ALA A 2 3.40 -28.04 15.06
CA ALA A 2 2.00 -27.77 14.73
C ALA A 2 1.69 -28.38 13.36
N SER A 3 0.62 -29.17 13.25
CA SER A 3 0.21 -29.74 11.97
C SER A 3 -0.34 -28.62 11.07
N HIS A 4 0.31 -28.37 9.93
CA HIS A 4 -0.22 -27.43 8.93
C HIS A 4 -1.55 -27.93 8.37
N THR A 5 -2.49 -27.02 8.14
CA THR A 5 -3.70 -27.33 7.39
C THR A 5 -3.37 -27.55 5.90
N PRO A 6 -4.21 -28.26 5.13
CA PRO A 6 -4.01 -28.41 3.69
C PRO A 6 -3.87 -27.08 2.95
N ALA A 7 -4.66 -26.07 3.33
CA ALA A 7 -4.58 -24.72 2.75
C ALA A 7 -3.23 -24.04 3.04
N GLN A 8 -2.74 -24.11 4.29
CA GLN A 8 -1.43 -23.57 4.66
C GLN A 8 -0.29 -24.24 3.88
N LEU A 9 -0.37 -25.56 3.66
CA LEU A 9 0.62 -26.28 2.87
C LEU A 9 0.57 -25.90 1.38
N LYS A 10 -0.64 -25.67 0.84
CA LYS A 10 -0.83 -25.19 -0.54
C LYS A 10 -0.27 -23.78 -0.72
N PHE A 11 -0.59 -22.86 0.19
CA PHE A 11 0.00 -21.51 0.23
C PHE A 11 1.54 -21.57 0.30
N HIS A 12 2.09 -22.39 1.20
CA HIS A 12 3.54 -22.54 1.34
C HIS A 12 4.21 -22.98 0.03
N LYS A 13 3.58 -23.91 -0.72
CA LYS A 13 4.08 -24.37 -2.02
C LYS A 13 3.98 -23.27 -3.08
N ALA A 14 2.86 -22.56 -3.14
CA ALA A 14 2.66 -21.45 -4.08
C ALA A 14 3.72 -20.35 -3.87
N MET A 15 4.01 -19.98 -2.61
CA MET A 15 4.95 -18.90 -2.29
C MET A 15 6.41 -19.34 -2.10
N ARG A 16 6.77 -20.58 -2.45
CA ARG A 16 8.09 -21.16 -2.12
C ARG A 16 9.27 -20.35 -2.69
N SER A 17 9.13 -19.82 -3.91
CA SER A 17 10.15 -18.95 -4.54
C SER A 17 10.38 -17.63 -3.82
N HIS A 18 9.46 -17.24 -2.92
CA HIS A 18 9.50 -15.98 -2.17
C HIS A 18 9.72 -16.20 -0.67
N GLY A 19 10.10 -17.41 -0.26
CA GLY A 19 10.33 -17.77 1.16
C GLY A 19 9.28 -18.71 1.75
N GLY A 20 8.19 -18.96 1.03
CA GLY A 20 7.08 -19.78 1.50
C GLY A 20 6.28 -19.11 2.62
N ARG A 21 5.40 -19.88 3.25
CA ARG A 21 4.56 -19.41 4.35
C ARG A 21 5.36 -19.06 5.61
N LEU A 22 5.12 -17.88 6.19
CA LEU A 22 5.53 -17.53 7.56
C LEU A 22 4.62 -18.23 8.57
N PRO A 23 5.12 -19.08 9.48
CA PRO A 23 4.31 -19.72 10.52
C PRO A 23 4.01 -18.74 11.66
N TRP A 24 3.26 -17.68 11.36
CA TRP A 24 3.06 -16.56 12.26
C TRP A 24 2.27 -16.89 13.53
N GLU A 25 1.56 -18.02 13.55
CA GLU A 25 0.90 -18.53 14.77
C GLU A 25 1.90 -18.95 15.86
N LEU A 26 3.16 -19.13 15.48
CA LEU A 26 4.26 -19.42 16.40
C LEU A 26 4.96 -18.14 16.88
N LEU A 27 4.60 -16.97 16.34
CA LEU A 27 5.18 -15.71 16.79
C LEU A 27 4.72 -15.39 18.21
N PRO A 28 5.55 -14.66 18.98
CA PRO A 28 5.16 -14.23 20.32
C PRO A 28 3.85 -13.44 20.31
N PRO A 29 3.01 -13.56 21.36
CA PRO A 29 1.74 -12.83 21.47
C PRO A 29 1.86 -11.30 21.37
N SER A 30 3.06 -10.74 21.54
CA SER A 30 3.36 -9.32 21.33
C SER A 30 3.19 -8.88 19.87
N SER A 31 3.15 -9.81 18.92
CA SER A 31 2.99 -9.54 17.47
C SER A 31 1.54 -9.26 17.08
N LYS A 32 0.88 -8.31 17.76
CA LYS A 32 -0.56 -8.01 17.59
C LYS A 32 -0.98 -7.56 16.18
N ALA A 33 -0.04 -7.06 15.38
CA ALA A 33 -0.33 -6.60 14.01
C ALA A 33 -0.69 -7.76 13.08
N VAL A 34 0.01 -8.90 13.18
CA VAL A 34 -0.13 -10.01 12.22
C VAL A 34 -1.54 -10.64 12.25
N PRO A 35 -2.12 -11.01 13.41
CA PRO A 35 -3.50 -11.51 13.47
C PRO A 35 -4.54 -10.47 12.99
N THR A 36 -4.31 -9.18 13.30
CA THR A 36 -5.18 -8.09 12.86
C THR A 36 -5.18 -7.96 11.34
N ILE A 37 -4.01 -7.91 10.73
CA ILE A 37 -3.85 -7.80 9.28
C ILE A 37 -4.40 -9.05 8.58
N TYR A 38 -4.19 -10.24 9.14
CA TYR A 38 -4.79 -11.48 8.62
C TYR A 38 -6.31 -11.39 8.55
N LYS A 39 -6.95 -10.89 9.61
CA LYS A 39 -8.40 -10.69 9.65
C LYS A 39 -8.83 -9.65 8.61
N ILE A 40 -8.16 -8.51 8.55
CA ILE A 40 -8.42 -7.44 7.58
C ILE A 40 -8.36 -8.00 6.15
N ALA A 41 -7.34 -8.78 5.82
CA ALA A 41 -7.17 -9.35 4.48
C ALA A 41 -8.33 -10.26 4.09
N ASN A 42 -8.72 -11.17 4.98
CA ASN A 42 -9.86 -12.06 4.74
C ASN A 42 -11.18 -11.29 4.64
N ASP A 43 -11.38 -10.24 5.45
CA ASP A 43 -12.56 -9.38 5.39
C ASP A 43 -12.61 -8.61 4.05
N LEU A 44 -11.48 -8.08 3.57
CA LEU A 44 -11.38 -7.39 2.28
C LEU A 44 -11.64 -8.32 1.10
N ILE A 45 -11.02 -9.51 1.10
CA ILE A 45 -11.24 -10.54 0.07
C ILE A 45 -12.71 -10.96 0.05
N SER A 46 -13.30 -11.21 1.22
CA SER A 46 -14.71 -11.59 1.35
C SER A 46 -15.64 -10.50 0.80
N ARG A 47 -15.38 -9.23 1.14
CA ARG A 47 -16.14 -8.08 0.60
C ARG A 47 -15.99 -7.95 -0.91
N ALA A 48 -14.78 -8.06 -1.44
CA ALA A 48 -14.54 -8.01 -2.88
C ALA A 48 -15.32 -9.09 -3.63
N ARG A 49 -15.35 -10.32 -3.10
CA ARG A 49 -16.16 -11.42 -3.64
C ARG A 49 -17.67 -11.21 -3.47
N GLY A 50 -18.09 -10.57 -2.39
CA GLY A 50 -19.49 -10.21 -2.16
C GLY A 50 -19.99 -9.17 -3.17
N LEU A 51 -19.16 -8.19 -3.53
CA LEU A 51 -19.44 -7.20 -4.56
C LEU A 51 -19.31 -7.78 -5.98
N ASN A 52 -18.44 -8.76 -6.16
CA ASN A 52 -18.22 -9.43 -7.44
C ASN A 52 -18.22 -10.95 -7.29
N PRO A 53 -19.39 -11.61 -7.45
CA PRO A 53 -19.50 -13.06 -7.30
C PRO A 53 -18.71 -13.88 -8.31
N ARG A 54 -18.19 -13.27 -9.38
CA ARG A 54 -17.32 -13.93 -10.37
C ARG A 54 -15.87 -14.00 -9.89
N LEU A 55 -15.48 -13.20 -8.90
CA LEU A 55 -14.13 -13.20 -8.36
C LEU A 55 -13.86 -14.55 -7.67
N PRO A 56 -12.77 -15.25 -8.04
CA PRO A 56 -12.47 -16.58 -7.54
C PRO A 56 -12.16 -16.53 -6.04
N GLU A 57 -12.05 -17.72 -5.43
CA GLU A 57 -11.51 -17.82 -4.08
C GLU A 57 -10.04 -17.41 -4.08
N ILE A 58 -9.67 -16.58 -3.11
CA ILE A 58 -8.32 -16.06 -2.93
C ILE A 58 -7.89 -16.46 -1.52
N GLN A 59 -6.78 -17.18 -1.43
CA GLN A 59 -6.16 -17.53 -0.14
C GLN A 59 -5.17 -16.45 0.26
N PHE A 60 -5.21 -16.03 1.52
CA PHE A 60 -4.28 -15.06 2.08
C PHE A 60 -3.43 -15.68 3.18
N ASP A 61 -2.13 -15.38 3.19
CA ASP A 61 -1.26 -15.64 4.32
C ASP A 61 0.01 -14.77 4.26
N PHE A 62 0.88 -14.88 5.27
CA PHE A 62 2.15 -14.16 5.29
C PHE A 62 3.27 -14.97 4.64
N ILE A 63 4.19 -14.27 3.99
CA ILE A 63 5.38 -14.83 3.35
C ILE A 63 6.57 -14.67 4.28
N ASN A 64 7.36 -15.73 4.44
CA ASN A 64 8.59 -15.74 5.24
C ASN A 64 9.74 -15.08 4.49
N SER A 65 9.68 -13.77 4.34
CA SER A 65 10.69 -12.91 3.72
C SER A 65 10.86 -11.64 4.53
N ASN A 66 12.09 -11.15 4.61
CA ASN A 66 12.46 -9.92 5.32
C ASN A 66 12.34 -8.67 4.44
N ALA A 67 12.35 -8.83 3.12
CA ALA A 67 12.13 -7.75 2.17
C ALA A 67 10.67 -7.31 2.20
N ILE A 68 10.41 -6.02 2.03
CA ILE A 68 9.05 -5.51 1.80
C ILE A 68 8.53 -5.93 0.42
N ASN A 69 7.33 -6.50 0.38
CA ASN A 69 6.66 -6.94 -0.84
C ASN A 69 5.20 -7.34 -0.56
N GLY A 70 4.33 -7.10 -1.53
CA GLY A 70 3.07 -7.81 -1.77
C GLY A 70 3.17 -8.72 -3.00
N ILE A 71 2.43 -9.83 -2.99
CA ILE A 71 2.41 -10.78 -4.12
C ILE A 71 1.00 -11.30 -4.36
N ALA A 72 0.50 -11.12 -5.58
CA ALA A 72 -0.64 -11.83 -6.13
C ALA A 72 -0.17 -12.86 -7.15
N CYS A 73 -0.61 -14.11 -7.01
CA CYS A 73 -0.24 -15.16 -7.95
C CYS A 73 -1.35 -16.19 -8.15
N LYS A 74 -1.22 -16.98 -9.23
CA LYS A 74 -2.10 -18.11 -9.52
C LYS A 74 -1.30 -19.40 -9.56
N TRP A 75 -1.59 -20.34 -8.67
CA TRP A 75 -0.89 -21.63 -8.61
C TRP A 75 -1.91 -22.78 -8.54
N ASP A 76 -1.75 -23.79 -9.38
CA ASP A 76 -2.66 -24.95 -9.41
C ASP A 76 -4.15 -24.52 -9.45
N HIS A 77 -4.45 -23.61 -10.39
CA HIS A 77 -5.78 -23.03 -10.63
C HIS A 77 -6.42 -22.23 -9.48
N GLU A 78 -5.69 -21.98 -8.41
CA GLU A 78 -6.14 -21.16 -7.27
C GLU A 78 -5.35 -19.85 -7.17
N TYR A 79 -5.95 -18.85 -6.54
CA TYR A 79 -5.34 -17.53 -6.36
C TYR A 79 -4.84 -17.35 -4.93
N PHE A 80 -3.70 -16.69 -4.82
CA PHE A 80 -3.04 -16.43 -3.55
C PHE A 80 -2.62 -14.97 -3.49
N ILE A 81 -2.82 -14.36 -2.32
CA ILE A 81 -2.23 -13.09 -1.95
C ILE A 81 -1.31 -13.32 -0.77
N GLY A 82 -0.06 -12.87 -0.87
CA GLY A 82 0.89 -12.93 0.23
C GLY A 82 1.50 -11.58 0.52
N ILE A 83 1.60 -11.25 1.81
CA ILE A 83 2.39 -10.11 2.28
C ILE A 83 3.57 -10.63 3.07
N THR A 84 4.74 -10.07 2.81
CA THR A 84 5.97 -10.45 3.50
C THR A 84 5.94 -10.06 4.98
N GLY A 85 6.55 -10.89 5.83
CA GLY A 85 6.81 -10.53 7.23
C GLY A 85 7.60 -9.21 7.33
N GLY A 86 8.53 -9.00 6.40
CA GLY A 86 9.28 -7.76 6.22
C GLY A 86 8.41 -6.51 6.10
N ALA A 87 7.37 -6.54 5.25
CA ALA A 87 6.44 -5.42 5.11
C ALA A 87 5.78 -5.06 6.45
N VAL A 88 5.29 -6.06 7.20
CA VAL A 88 4.66 -5.83 8.52
C VAL A 88 5.68 -5.27 9.51
N THR A 89 6.88 -5.84 9.56
CA THR A 89 7.93 -5.40 10.49
C THR A 89 8.40 -3.98 10.20
N LEU A 90 8.61 -3.62 8.93
CA LEU A 90 9.03 -2.27 8.55
C LEU A 90 7.94 -1.23 8.83
N LEU A 91 6.68 -1.53 8.55
CA LEU A 91 5.55 -0.67 8.92
C LEU A 91 5.52 -0.42 10.43
N GLN A 92 5.66 -1.47 11.23
CA GLN A 92 5.72 -1.35 12.69
C GLN A 92 6.92 -0.51 13.13
N LEU A 93 8.12 -0.80 12.61
CA LEU A 93 9.34 -0.10 12.99
C LEU A 93 9.24 1.40 12.73
N VAL A 94 8.82 1.79 11.53
CA VAL A 94 8.74 3.21 11.14
C VAL A 94 7.58 3.91 11.84
N LEU A 95 6.36 3.37 11.80
CA LEU A 95 5.20 4.06 12.38
C LEU A 95 5.26 4.11 13.91
N HIS A 96 5.74 3.07 14.58
CA HIS A 96 5.96 3.15 16.01
C HIS A 96 7.03 4.20 16.35
N ARG A 97 8.13 4.27 15.58
CA ARG A 97 9.16 5.30 15.78
C ARG A 97 8.64 6.71 15.56
N VAL A 98 7.80 6.93 14.54
CA VAL A 98 7.14 8.24 14.29
C VAL A 98 6.36 8.66 15.52
N PHE A 99 5.51 7.79 16.06
CA PHE A 99 4.67 8.13 17.21
C PHE A 99 5.40 8.08 18.55
N ALA A 100 6.58 7.47 18.64
CA ALA A 100 7.47 7.58 19.79
C ALA A 100 8.21 8.93 19.83
N ASP A 101 8.16 9.74 18.77
CA ASP A 101 8.74 11.10 18.77
C ASP A 101 7.73 12.13 19.28
N PRO A 102 7.97 12.83 20.38
CA PRO A 102 7.03 13.83 20.89
C PRO A 102 6.88 15.05 19.98
N LYS A 103 7.83 15.28 19.06
CA LYS A 103 7.78 16.40 18.11
C LYS A 103 6.92 16.10 16.89
N LEU A 104 6.70 14.82 16.60
CA LEU A 104 5.86 14.39 15.48
C LEU A 104 4.44 14.14 15.99
N PHE A 105 3.45 14.73 15.32
CA PHE A 105 2.04 14.62 15.71
C PHE A 105 1.78 14.99 17.18
N PRO A 106 2.10 16.23 17.62
CA PRO A 106 1.93 16.64 19.01
C PRO A 106 0.47 16.64 19.48
N ASP A 107 -0.48 16.70 18.55
CA ASP A 107 -1.92 16.70 18.85
C ASP A 107 -2.50 15.29 19.07
N ILE A 108 -1.69 14.22 18.94
CA ILE A 108 -2.12 12.84 19.16
C ILE A 108 -1.60 12.36 20.52
N GLY A 109 -2.53 12.03 21.43
CA GLY A 109 -2.21 11.50 22.77
C GLY A 109 -1.45 12.49 23.65
N ASP A 110 -0.65 11.99 24.60
CA ASP A 110 0.24 12.79 25.44
C ASP A 110 1.71 12.63 25.01
N PRO A 111 2.29 13.60 24.26
CA PRO A 111 3.69 13.55 23.85
C PRO A 111 4.67 13.56 25.02
N SER A 112 4.29 14.09 26.19
CA SER A 112 5.21 14.20 27.33
C SER A 112 5.57 12.85 27.95
N MET A 113 4.80 11.80 27.65
CA MET A 113 5.06 10.43 28.06
C MET A 113 6.16 9.75 27.22
N GLU A 114 6.51 10.32 26.06
CA GLU A 114 7.45 9.74 25.12
C GLU A 114 8.91 10.05 25.43
N GLU A 115 9.83 9.35 24.76
CA GLU A 115 11.26 9.68 24.86
C GLU A 115 11.54 11.04 24.17
N PRO A 116 12.17 12.03 24.83
CA PRO A 116 12.35 13.37 24.26
C PRO A 116 13.13 13.44 22.93
N SER A 117 13.99 12.46 22.68
CA SER A 117 14.81 12.37 21.49
C SER A 117 15.10 10.90 21.15
N PRO A 118 14.11 10.16 20.62
CA PRO A 118 14.32 8.76 20.30
C PRO A 118 15.38 8.65 19.17
N PRO A 119 16.17 7.58 19.12
CA PRO A 119 17.19 7.41 18.10
C PRO A 119 16.56 7.27 16.71
N PHE A 120 17.19 7.81 15.67
CA PHE A 120 16.76 7.56 14.28
C PHE A 120 16.94 6.09 13.90
N ILE A 121 16.12 5.62 12.95
CA ILE A 121 16.36 4.37 12.23
C ILE A 121 17.51 4.63 11.25
N LYS A 122 18.74 4.30 11.67
CA LYS A 122 19.95 4.55 10.88
C LYS A 122 19.99 3.65 9.65
N SER A 123 20.47 4.19 8.53
CA SER A 123 20.72 3.43 7.30
C SER A 123 19.49 2.63 6.86
N PHE A 124 18.35 3.30 6.70
CA PHE A 124 17.10 2.65 6.31
C PHE A 124 17.31 1.81 5.04
N THR A 125 16.80 0.57 5.06
CA THR A 125 16.81 -0.34 3.91
C THR A 125 15.44 -1.02 3.81
N PRO A 126 14.97 -1.37 2.61
CA PRO A 126 13.73 -2.12 2.40
C PRO A 126 13.83 -3.61 2.80
N ASP A 127 14.70 -3.94 3.77
CA ASP A 127 14.87 -5.26 4.37
C ASP A 127 14.84 -5.14 5.91
N ALA A 128 13.84 -5.77 6.52
CA ALA A 128 13.61 -5.71 7.95
C ALA A 128 14.73 -6.34 8.78
N MET A 129 15.38 -7.39 8.29
CA MET A 129 16.42 -8.09 9.06
C MET A 129 17.69 -7.26 9.12
N HIS A 130 18.08 -6.65 8.00
CA HIS A 130 19.23 -5.74 8.00
C HIS A 130 19.07 -4.59 9.00
N LEU A 131 17.85 -4.07 9.18
CA LEU A 131 17.61 -3.03 10.18
C LEU A 131 17.68 -3.56 11.61
N LEU A 132 17.10 -4.72 11.87
CA LEU A 132 17.09 -5.32 13.21
C LEU A 132 18.49 -5.81 13.66
N GLU A 133 19.36 -6.19 12.74
CA GLU A 133 20.76 -6.55 13.04
C GLU A 133 21.64 -5.31 13.27
N GLY A 134 21.27 -4.15 12.72
CA GLY A 134 22.08 -2.94 12.67
C GLY A 134 22.06 -2.03 13.92
N ASP A 135 21.96 -2.58 15.13
CA ASP A 135 21.77 -1.82 16.39
C ASP A 135 20.52 -0.91 16.39
N THR A 136 19.55 -1.12 15.50
CA THR A 136 18.32 -0.33 15.48
C THR A 136 17.49 -0.65 16.72
N LEU A 137 17.35 0.34 17.61
CA LEU A 137 16.48 0.24 18.77
C LEU A 137 15.03 0.37 18.33
N VAL A 138 14.24 -0.69 18.56
CA VAL A 138 12.79 -0.68 18.36
C VAL A 138 12.17 0.32 19.33
N CYS A 139 11.71 1.45 18.81
CA CYS A 139 11.03 2.49 19.57
C CYS A 139 9.52 2.26 19.47
N ILE A 140 8.87 2.01 20.60
CA ILE A 140 7.42 1.82 20.70
C ILE A 140 6.85 3.01 21.45
N PRO A 141 5.74 3.64 21.00
CA PRO A 141 5.09 4.72 21.73
C PRO A 141 4.71 4.23 23.14
N LYS A 142 5.02 5.04 24.14
CA LYS A 142 4.71 4.81 25.56
C LYS A 142 3.28 5.23 25.89
N ASP A 143 2.77 6.29 25.25
CA ASP A 143 1.38 6.71 25.38
C ASP A 143 0.43 5.78 24.61
N GLU A 144 -0.68 5.39 25.26
CA GLU A 144 -1.63 4.42 24.70
C GLU A 144 -2.37 4.97 23.46
N ALA A 145 -2.70 6.25 23.44
CA ALA A 145 -3.40 6.86 22.30
C ALA A 145 -2.47 6.95 21.09
N ARG A 146 -1.19 7.33 21.30
CA ARG A 146 -0.15 7.33 20.27
C ARG A 146 0.13 5.92 19.73
N TRP A 147 0.24 4.92 20.61
CA TRP A 147 0.38 3.53 20.20
C TRP A 147 -0.82 3.05 19.37
N THR A 148 -2.04 3.32 19.84
CA THR A 148 -3.29 2.92 19.16
C THR A 148 -3.39 3.57 17.77
N TYR A 149 -3.05 4.85 17.67
CA TYR A 149 -3.10 5.57 16.41
C TYR A 149 -2.02 5.07 15.42
N SER A 150 -0.81 4.74 15.91
CA SER A 150 0.21 4.10 15.07
C SER A 150 -0.27 2.74 14.51
N CYS A 151 -0.95 1.92 15.33
CA CYS A 151 -1.56 0.66 14.90
C CYS A 151 -2.64 0.86 13.84
N ARG A 152 -3.45 1.92 13.96
CA ARG A 152 -4.46 2.29 12.94
C ARG A 152 -3.80 2.58 11.59
N LEU A 153 -2.71 3.34 11.57
CA LEU A 153 -2.00 3.68 10.33
C LEU A 153 -1.30 2.46 9.71
N ILE A 154 -0.75 1.56 10.53
CA ILE A 154 -0.22 0.26 10.06
C ILE A 154 -1.32 -0.53 9.36
N ASN A 155 -2.51 -0.59 9.95
CA ASN A 155 -3.65 -1.30 9.36
C ASN A 155 -4.11 -0.65 8.05
N LEU A 156 -4.11 0.68 7.94
CA LEU A 156 -4.47 1.39 6.71
C LEU A 156 -3.45 1.17 5.60
N ALA A 157 -2.15 1.16 5.92
CA ALA A 157 -1.11 0.80 4.96
C ALA A 157 -1.27 -0.66 4.49
N ALA A 158 -1.59 -1.58 5.40
CA ALA A 158 -1.88 -2.96 5.04
C ALA A 158 -3.15 -3.09 4.17
N ILE A 159 -4.21 -2.32 4.46
CA ILE A 159 -5.42 -2.26 3.62
C ILE A 159 -5.06 -1.83 2.19
N PHE A 160 -4.20 -0.81 2.04
CA PHE A 160 -3.73 -0.37 0.73
C PHE A 160 -2.94 -1.49 0.01
N LEU A 161 -1.98 -2.12 0.67
CA LEU A 161 -1.18 -3.19 0.06
C LEU A 161 -2.05 -4.39 -0.33
N ILE A 162 -2.96 -4.84 0.54
CA ILE A 162 -3.87 -5.94 0.24
C ILE A 162 -4.82 -5.57 -0.90
N GLY A 163 -5.37 -4.35 -0.88
CA GLY A 163 -6.25 -3.86 -1.94
C GLY A 163 -5.55 -3.80 -3.30
N HIS A 164 -4.26 -3.48 -3.32
CA HIS A 164 -3.42 -3.50 -4.52
C HIS A 164 -3.30 -4.93 -5.07
N GLU A 165 -3.01 -5.91 -4.21
CA GLU A 165 -2.94 -7.32 -4.64
C GLU A 165 -4.31 -7.89 -5.06
N ILE A 166 -5.40 -7.47 -4.42
CA ILE A 166 -6.76 -7.80 -4.86
C ILE A 166 -6.99 -7.25 -6.27
N ALA A 167 -6.55 -6.01 -6.54
CA ALA A 167 -6.70 -5.39 -7.86
C ALA A 167 -6.02 -6.19 -8.96
N HIS A 168 -4.82 -6.72 -8.70
CA HIS A 168 -4.13 -7.59 -9.66
C HIS A 168 -4.93 -8.83 -10.05
N ILE A 169 -5.71 -9.40 -9.13
CA ILE A 169 -6.59 -10.53 -9.42
C ILE A 169 -7.88 -10.03 -10.07
N SER A 170 -8.56 -9.05 -9.46
CA SER A 170 -9.89 -8.60 -9.91
C SER A 170 -9.88 -7.96 -11.29
N CYS A 171 -8.84 -7.21 -11.62
CA CYS A 171 -8.65 -6.59 -12.94
C CYS A 171 -8.03 -7.55 -13.97
N GLY A 172 -7.83 -8.82 -13.61
CA GLY A 172 -7.31 -9.85 -14.51
C GLY A 172 -5.82 -9.74 -14.80
N HIS A 173 -5.06 -8.92 -14.07
CA HIS A 173 -3.62 -8.73 -14.31
C HIS A 173 -2.85 -10.04 -14.16
N VAL A 174 -3.13 -10.82 -13.13
CA VAL A 174 -2.45 -12.11 -12.89
C VAL A 174 -2.64 -13.07 -14.08
N ASP A 175 -3.88 -13.26 -14.54
CA ASP A 175 -4.16 -14.17 -15.66
C ASP A 175 -3.66 -13.64 -16.99
N TYR A 176 -3.78 -12.34 -17.23
CA TYR A 176 -3.25 -11.68 -18.42
C TYR A 176 -1.73 -11.89 -18.54
N LEU A 177 -0.99 -11.62 -17.46
CA LEU A 177 0.46 -11.80 -17.43
C LEU A 177 0.84 -13.28 -17.54
N CYS A 178 0.07 -14.19 -16.92
CA CYS A 178 0.26 -15.63 -17.06
C CYS A 178 0.05 -16.09 -18.51
N ALA A 179 -0.98 -15.59 -19.19
CA ALA A 179 -1.24 -15.91 -20.59
C ALA A 179 -0.13 -15.38 -21.52
N LYS A 180 0.44 -14.20 -21.20
CA LYS A 180 1.45 -13.54 -22.02
C LYS A 180 2.87 -14.07 -21.81
N THR A 181 3.21 -14.47 -20.59
CA THR A 181 4.59 -14.82 -20.20
C THR A 181 4.78 -16.29 -19.83
N GLY A 182 3.71 -17.02 -19.57
CA GLY A 182 3.75 -18.33 -18.92
C GLY A 182 4.13 -18.29 -17.43
N SER A 183 4.41 -17.11 -16.86
CA SER A 183 4.71 -16.93 -15.44
C SER A 183 3.44 -16.82 -14.61
N GLN A 184 3.40 -17.57 -13.53
CA GLN A 184 2.29 -17.60 -12.57
C GLN A 184 2.35 -16.47 -11.52
N PHE A 185 3.42 -15.66 -11.52
CA PHE A 185 3.76 -14.74 -10.44
C PHE A 185 3.76 -13.28 -10.88
N LEU A 186 3.19 -12.44 -10.01
CA LEU A 186 3.28 -10.99 -10.06
C LEU A 186 3.87 -10.54 -8.71
N ALA A 187 5.15 -10.17 -8.71
CA ALA A 187 5.81 -9.58 -7.55
C ALA A 187 6.08 -8.10 -7.83
N GLU A 188 6.05 -7.25 -6.79
CA GLU A 188 6.38 -5.82 -6.93
C GLU A 188 7.88 -5.62 -7.21
N PHE A 189 8.73 -6.60 -6.85
CA PHE A 189 10.17 -6.63 -7.13
C PHE A 189 10.68 -8.00 -7.57
N GLY A 190 11.42 -8.04 -8.69
CA GLY A 190 12.32 -9.13 -9.07
C GLY A 190 11.81 -10.14 -10.11
N ALA A 191 12.68 -10.41 -11.09
CA ALA A 191 12.60 -11.42 -12.16
C ALA A 191 11.38 -11.35 -13.10
N THR A 192 11.40 -10.40 -14.04
CA THR A 192 10.64 -10.56 -15.30
C THR A 192 11.27 -11.70 -16.11
N ALA A 193 10.42 -12.55 -16.69
CA ALA A 193 10.84 -13.29 -17.89
C ALA A 193 11.12 -12.24 -18.96
N ALA A 194 12.40 -11.96 -19.19
CA ALA A 194 12.85 -10.89 -20.08
C ALA A 194 12.16 -11.00 -21.46
N GLY A 195 11.47 -9.93 -21.86
CA GLY A 195 11.04 -9.71 -23.26
C GLY A 195 9.57 -9.99 -23.60
N ALA A 196 8.70 -10.39 -22.67
CA ALA A 196 7.32 -10.74 -23.02
C ALA A 196 6.29 -9.60 -22.85
N ILE A 197 6.54 -8.61 -21.98
CA ILE A 197 5.64 -7.47 -21.72
C ILE A 197 6.40 -6.16 -21.92
N GLU A 198 5.76 -5.23 -22.63
CA GLU A 198 6.28 -3.88 -22.80
C GLU A 198 6.34 -3.15 -21.44
N PRO A 199 7.45 -2.48 -21.10
CA PRO A 199 7.59 -1.80 -19.81
C PRO A 199 6.44 -0.84 -19.49
N ILE A 200 5.95 -0.11 -20.50
CA ILE A 200 4.81 0.80 -20.36
C ILE A 200 3.52 0.06 -19.96
N GLU A 201 3.29 -1.14 -20.47
CA GLU A 201 2.09 -1.92 -20.17
C GLU A 201 2.12 -2.40 -18.71
N ARG A 202 3.30 -2.79 -18.23
CA ARG A 202 3.50 -3.11 -16.81
C ARG A 202 3.27 -1.89 -15.92
N GLN A 203 3.74 -0.72 -16.32
CA GLN A 203 3.48 0.51 -15.57
C GLN A 203 1.99 0.84 -15.44
N ILE A 204 1.20 0.60 -16.49
CA ILE A 204 -0.25 0.82 -16.46
C ILE A 204 -0.91 -0.17 -15.48
N ILE A 205 -0.52 -1.45 -15.50
CA ILE A 205 -1.03 -2.48 -14.59
C ILE A 205 -0.81 -2.09 -13.12
N GLU A 206 0.38 -1.61 -12.78
CA GLU A 206 0.71 -1.15 -11.42
C GLU A 206 -0.09 0.12 -11.04
N ALA A 207 -0.17 1.10 -11.97
CA ALA A 207 -0.94 2.32 -11.75
C ALA A 207 -2.44 2.04 -11.52
N GLN A 208 -3.01 1.10 -12.27
CA GLN A 208 -4.38 0.67 -12.12
C GLN A 208 -4.61 -0.02 -10.77
N ALA A 209 -3.68 -0.87 -10.33
CA ALA A 209 -3.77 -1.54 -9.02
C ALA A 209 -3.69 -0.55 -7.85
N ASP A 210 -2.78 0.43 -7.93
CA ASP A 210 -2.66 1.52 -6.95
C ASP A 210 -3.94 2.35 -6.85
N GLN A 211 -4.46 2.80 -8.00
CA GLN A 211 -5.68 3.59 -8.05
C GLN A 211 -6.89 2.80 -7.58
N TYR A 212 -7.00 1.52 -7.97
CA TYR A 212 -8.09 0.65 -7.50
C TYR A 212 -8.09 0.55 -5.98
N SER A 213 -6.93 0.25 -5.39
CA SER A 213 -6.80 0.10 -3.93
C SER A 213 -7.17 1.39 -3.21
N PHE A 214 -6.57 2.51 -3.63
CA PHE A 214 -6.78 3.81 -2.99
C PHE A 214 -8.24 4.29 -3.13
N ASN A 215 -8.78 4.20 -4.35
CA ASN A 215 -10.12 4.71 -4.63
C ASN A 215 -11.22 3.82 -4.02
N SER A 216 -10.98 2.53 -3.80
CA SER A 216 -11.98 1.64 -3.20
C SER A 216 -12.29 2.03 -1.75
N LEU A 217 -11.27 2.31 -0.94
CA LEU A 217 -11.50 2.72 0.45
C LEU A 217 -12.06 4.14 0.54
N LEU A 218 -11.45 5.09 -0.18
CA LEU A 218 -11.88 6.48 -0.18
C LEU A 218 -13.29 6.63 -0.76
N GLY A 219 -13.60 5.88 -1.82
CA GLY A 219 -14.91 5.86 -2.48
C GLY A 219 -16.01 5.31 -1.58
N GLY A 220 -15.73 4.24 -0.82
CA GLY A 220 -16.67 3.73 0.18
C GLY A 220 -17.02 4.79 1.23
N ALA A 221 -16.03 5.55 1.71
CA ALA A 221 -16.25 6.63 2.65
C ALA A 221 -17.00 7.83 2.03
N CYS A 222 -16.68 8.17 0.77
CA CYS A 222 -17.39 9.23 0.05
C CYS A 222 -18.85 8.85 -0.18
N ALA A 223 -19.14 7.62 -0.60
CA ALA A 223 -20.50 7.14 -0.82
C ALA A 223 -21.34 7.19 0.47
N GLN A 224 -20.80 6.70 1.60
CA GLN A 224 -21.47 6.79 2.91
C GLN A 224 -21.73 8.25 3.31
N SER A 225 -20.79 9.14 2.99
CA SER A 225 -20.97 10.57 3.24
C SER A 225 -22.11 11.12 2.39
N SER A 226 -22.13 10.84 1.09
CA SER A 226 -23.09 11.41 0.13
C SER A 226 -24.54 10.94 0.32
N GLU A 227 -24.76 9.79 0.98
CA GLU A 227 -26.11 9.35 1.39
C GLU A 227 -26.76 10.29 2.42
N ASN A 228 -25.96 11.06 3.18
CA ASN A 228 -26.47 12.08 4.10
C ASN A 228 -26.83 13.36 3.33
N THR A 229 -28.11 13.47 2.95
CA THR A 229 -28.70 14.58 2.18
C THR A 229 -28.79 15.92 2.92
N GLY A 230 -28.46 15.96 4.22
CA GLY A 230 -28.38 17.18 5.02
C GLY A 230 -27.05 17.93 4.84
N ALA A 231 -27.01 19.18 5.31
CA ALA A 231 -25.75 19.88 5.47
C ALA A 231 -24.84 19.07 6.43
N PRO A 232 -23.59 18.78 6.06
CA PRO A 232 -22.72 17.99 6.90
C PRO A 232 -22.43 18.72 8.21
N THR A 233 -22.40 17.98 9.30
CA THR A 233 -21.93 18.46 10.60
C THR A 233 -20.41 18.64 10.58
N ARG A 234 -19.90 19.42 11.55
CA ARG A 234 -18.45 19.61 11.70
C ARG A 234 -17.74 18.30 12.02
N GLU A 235 -18.37 17.45 12.81
CA GLU A 235 -17.87 16.13 13.21
C GLU A 235 -17.78 15.17 12.01
N GLU A 236 -18.78 15.18 11.11
CA GLU A 236 -18.75 14.39 9.88
C GLU A 236 -17.62 14.83 8.94
N LEU A 237 -17.49 16.15 8.72
CA LEU A 237 -16.39 16.71 7.91
C LEU A 237 -15.03 16.37 8.51
N ALA A 238 -14.88 16.50 9.83
CA ALA A 238 -13.65 16.16 10.52
C ALA A 238 -13.32 14.67 10.39
N SER A 239 -14.32 13.79 10.49
CA SER A 239 -14.14 12.34 10.34
C SER A 239 -13.69 11.95 8.93
N LEU A 240 -14.36 12.49 7.89
CA LEU A 240 -14.01 12.20 6.50
C LEU A 240 -12.63 12.79 6.13
N GLY A 241 -12.36 14.03 6.55
CA GLY A 241 -11.04 14.65 6.40
C GLY A 241 -9.95 13.83 7.10
N GLN A 242 -10.18 13.38 8.33
CA GLN A 242 -9.21 12.56 9.07
C GLN A 242 -8.95 11.22 8.37
N LEU A 243 -9.99 10.55 7.84
CA LEU A 243 -9.79 9.31 7.09
C LEU A 243 -8.96 9.54 5.82
N ALA A 244 -9.24 10.60 5.07
CA ALA A 244 -8.48 10.94 3.87
C ALA A 244 -7.02 11.29 4.19
N PHE A 245 -6.79 12.03 5.27
CA PHE A 245 -5.45 12.30 5.79
C PHE A 245 -4.73 11.01 6.16
N ASP A 246 -5.33 10.19 7.03
CA ASP A 246 -4.72 8.96 7.53
C ASP A 246 -4.37 7.99 6.40
N TYR A 247 -5.26 7.87 5.41
CA TYR A 247 -5.08 6.92 4.33
C TYR A 247 -4.04 7.40 3.33
N SER A 248 -4.06 8.69 2.97
CA SER A 248 -2.99 9.32 2.19
C SER A 248 -1.65 9.18 2.90
N PHE A 249 -1.57 9.50 4.19
CA PHE A 249 -0.37 9.36 5.00
C PHE A 249 0.14 7.91 5.00
N SER A 250 -0.73 6.94 5.27
CA SER A 250 -0.35 5.52 5.39
C SER A 250 0.15 4.94 4.06
N ALA A 251 -0.51 5.25 2.95
CA ALA A 251 -0.07 4.82 1.62
C ALA A 251 1.27 5.45 1.23
N ASN A 252 1.47 6.73 1.53
CA ASN A 252 2.73 7.42 1.26
C ASN A 252 3.90 6.92 2.12
N ILE A 253 3.66 6.60 3.40
CA ILE A 253 4.66 5.92 4.25
C ILE A 253 5.02 4.56 3.64
N LEU A 254 4.03 3.76 3.25
CA LEU A 254 4.28 2.46 2.63
C LEU A 254 5.17 2.60 1.38
N PHE A 255 4.87 3.56 0.50
CA PHE A 255 5.70 3.85 -0.67
C PHE A 255 7.15 4.20 -0.30
N ARG A 256 7.38 5.01 0.74
CA ARG A 256 8.73 5.31 1.23
C ARG A 256 9.45 4.08 1.77
N LEU A 257 8.74 3.09 2.32
CA LEU A 257 9.35 1.84 2.78
C LEU A 257 9.96 0.98 1.66
N PHE A 258 9.43 1.07 0.43
CA PHE A 258 10.05 0.44 -0.75
C PHE A 258 11.34 1.14 -1.19
N GLY A 259 11.65 2.28 -0.58
CA GLY A 259 12.83 3.09 -0.85
C GLY A 259 12.64 4.12 -1.97
N ASP A 260 13.54 5.09 -1.98
CA ASP A 260 13.66 6.04 -3.09
C ASP A 260 14.65 5.49 -4.10
N MET A 261 14.19 4.67 -5.04
CA MET A 261 14.97 4.50 -6.27
C MET A 261 15.03 5.87 -6.97
N ARG A 262 16.17 6.54 -6.82
CA ARG A 262 16.37 7.92 -7.30
C ARG A 262 16.17 8.00 -8.82
N PHE A 263 15.38 8.99 -9.22
CA PHE A 263 15.15 9.46 -10.58
C PHE A 263 16.41 10.10 -11.17
N ILE A 264 17.44 9.33 -11.52
CA ILE A 264 18.58 9.88 -12.26
C ILE A 264 18.58 9.31 -13.68
N GLY A 265 17.81 9.97 -14.55
CA GLY A 265 18.01 9.89 -15.99
C GLY A 265 17.47 8.65 -16.72
N SER A 266 16.61 7.82 -16.11
CA SER A 266 15.93 6.75 -16.85
C SER A 266 14.81 7.31 -17.74
N ASP A 267 14.73 6.80 -18.97
CA ASP A 267 13.60 7.01 -19.85
C ASP A 267 12.43 6.20 -19.29
N PHE A 268 11.28 6.84 -19.02
CA PHE A 268 10.07 6.13 -18.59
C PHE A 268 9.69 4.97 -19.52
N ALA A 269 10.20 4.97 -20.76
CA ALA A 269 9.99 3.90 -21.71
C ALA A 269 10.68 2.57 -21.36
N VAL A 270 11.74 2.56 -20.54
CA VAL A 270 12.55 1.34 -20.30
C VAL A 270 12.29 0.67 -18.95
N GLU A 271 11.78 1.40 -17.96
CA GLU A 271 11.52 0.86 -16.62
C GLU A 271 10.23 0.03 -16.60
N SER A 272 10.28 -1.17 -16.02
CA SER A 272 9.10 -2.04 -15.93
C SER A 272 8.10 -1.60 -14.88
N TYR A 273 8.52 -0.80 -13.89
CA TYR A 273 7.66 -0.32 -12.81
C TYR A 273 7.61 1.20 -12.80
N PRO A 274 6.45 1.83 -12.49
CA PRO A 274 6.41 3.27 -12.37
C PRO A 274 7.27 3.67 -11.18
N PRO A 275 8.07 4.74 -11.28
CA PRO A 275 8.80 5.25 -10.14
C PRO A 275 7.88 5.53 -8.95
N ILE A 276 8.37 5.31 -7.74
CA ILE A 276 7.54 5.39 -6.52
C ILE A 276 6.90 6.78 -6.35
N ALA A 277 7.62 7.87 -6.59
CA ALA A 277 7.01 9.21 -6.49
C ALA A 277 5.90 9.43 -7.54
N LEU A 278 6.01 8.77 -8.69
CA LEU A 278 4.96 8.80 -9.70
C LEU A 278 3.74 7.97 -9.25
N ARG A 279 3.92 6.77 -8.66
CA ARG A 279 2.83 5.98 -8.05
C ARG A 279 2.06 6.79 -7.00
N ARG A 280 2.78 7.57 -6.19
CA ARG A 280 2.19 8.51 -5.21
C ARG A 280 1.33 9.59 -5.88
N SER A 281 1.79 10.15 -6.99
CA SER A 281 1.00 11.10 -7.79
C SER A 281 -0.27 10.45 -8.37
N PHE A 282 -0.22 9.17 -8.75
CA PHE A 282 -1.39 8.45 -9.29
C PHE A 282 -2.49 8.28 -8.26
N ILE A 283 -2.14 7.87 -7.03
CA ILE A 283 -3.13 7.71 -5.96
C ILE A 283 -3.69 9.07 -5.52
N TYR A 284 -2.87 10.12 -5.48
CA TYR A 284 -3.31 11.46 -5.15
C TYR A 284 -4.27 12.01 -6.22
N GLY A 285 -3.89 11.93 -7.50
CA GLY A 285 -4.70 12.39 -8.62
C GLY A 285 -6.03 11.61 -8.70
N GLY A 286 -5.97 10.28 -8.63
CA GLY A 286 -7.15 9.42 -8.63
C GLY A 286 -8.09 9.70 -7.45
N GLY A 287 -7.53 9.90 -6.26
CA GLY A 287 -8.30 10.28 -5.07
C GLY A 287 -8.96 11.66 -5.21
N CYS A 288 -8.26 12.64 -5.79
CA CYS A 288 -8.83 13.97 -6.04
C CYS A 288 -9.98 13.92 -7.05
N ASP A 289 -9.84 13.15 -8.12
CA ASP A 289 -10.89 13.03 -9.15
C ASP A 289 -12.11 12.31 -8.61
N LEU A 290 -11.92 11.27 -7.80
CA LEU A 290 -12.98 10.59 -7.07
C LEU A 290 -13.73 11.56 -6.15
N VAL A 291 -13.01 12.35 -5.36
CA VAL A 291 -13.61 13.34 -4.44
C VAL A 291 -14.44 14.37 -5.21
N ARG A 292 -13.93 14.88 -6.33
CA ARG A 292 -14.65 15.86 -7.16
C ARG A 292 -15.92 15.28 -7.78
N LYS A 293 -15.90 13.99 -8.10
CA LYS A 293 -17.02 13.29 -8.71
C LYS A 293 -18.10 12.91 -7.69
N GLU A 294 -17.70 12.42 -6.53
CA GLU A 294 -18.60 11.75 -5.58
C GLU A 294 -19.08 12.67 -4.43
N LEU A 295 -18.38 13.79 -4.16
CA LEU A 295 -18.72 14.71 -3.06
C LEU A 295 -19.27 16.04 -3.56
N THR A 296 -20.10 16.66 -2.73
CA THR A 296 -20.58 18.04 -2.92
C THR A 296 -19.46 19.07 -2.69
N PRO A 297 -19.51 20.26 -3.32
CA PRO A 297 -18.43 21.25 -3.24
C PRO A 297 -18.00 21.67 -1.81
N ASP A 298 -18.93 21.71 -0.86
CA ASP A 298 -18.68 22.02 0.56
C ASP A 298 -17.81 20.97 1.26
N ARG A 299 -17.85 19.71 0.80
CA ARG A 299 -17.05 18.61 1.35
C ARG A 299 -15.72 18.43 0.63
N GLN A 300 -15.67 18.76 -0.66
CA GLN A 300 -14.48 18.58 -1.50
C GLN A 300 -13.23 19.26 -0.92
N ASP A 301 -13.32 20.55 -0.53
CA ASP A 301 -12.17 21.31 -0.06
C ASP A 301 -11.52 20.67 1.19
N THR A 302 -12.33 20.18 2.13
CA THR A 302 -11.83 19.52 3.34
C THR A 302 -11.05 18.25 2.99
N VAL A 303 -11.60 17.41 2.11
CA VAL A 303 -11.00 16.12 1.76
C VAL A 303 -9.76 16.30 0.89
N LEU A 304 -9.80 17.20 -0.10
CA LEU A 304 -8.66 17.49 -0.97
C LEU A 304 -7.45 18.01 -0.18
N ARG A 305 -7.68 18.94 0.77
CA ARG A 305 -6.62 19.44 1.67
C ARG A 305 -6.08 18.33 2.57
N ALA A 306 -6.95 17.44 3.06
CA ALA A 306 -6.53 16.32 3.89
C ALA A 306 -5.67 15.31 3.12
N LEU A 307 -6.02 14.99 1.87
CA LEU A 307 -5.21 14.13 0.99
C LEU A 307 -3.82 14.72 0.78
N GLU A 308 -3.74 16.01 0.46
CA GLU A 308 -2.48 16.72 0.25
C GLU A 308 -1.65 16.78 1.55
N ALA A 309 -2.27 17.16 2.66
CA ALA A 309 -1.61 17.21 3.96
C ALA A 309 -1.07 15.85 4.40
N GLY A 310 -1.81 14.75 4.16
CA GLY A 310 -1.35 13.40 4.47
C GLY A 310 -0.10 13.00 3.68
N MET A 311 -0.03 13.37 2.40
CA MET A 311 1.13 13.11 1.55
C MET A 311 2.39 13.83 2.05
N PHE A 312 2.27 15.13 2.39
CA PHE A 312 3.41 15.90 2.90
C PHE A 312 3.79 15.50 4.33
N ALA A 313 2.82 15.21 5.18
CA ALA A 313 3.07 14.73 6.54
C ALA A 313 3.85 13.41 6.54
N ALA A 314 3.58 12.51 5.59
CA ALA A 314 4.31 11.25 5.44
C ALA A 314 5.81 11.49 5.20
N GLU A 315 6.17 12.46 4.35
CA GLU A 315 7.59 12.78 4.11
C GLU A 315 8.29 13.32 5.35
N HIS A 316 7.67 14.30 6.02
CA HIS A 316 8.24 14.88 7.23
C HIS A 316 8.35 13.85 8.36
N ALA A 317 7.35 12.99 8.52
CA ALA A 317 7.37 11.94 9.53
C ALA A 317 8.44 10.89 9.23
N PHE A 318 8.58 10.47 7.96
CA PHE A 318 9.60 9.51 7.56
C PHE A 318 11.00 10.07 7.80
N SER A 319 11.27 11.29 7.33
CA SER A 319 12.52 12.01 7.56
C SER A 319 12.82 12.16 9.07
N GLY A 320 11.81 12.50 9.88
CA GLY A 320 11.95 12.58 11.33
C GLY A 320 12.22 11.24 12.02
N ALA A 321 11.79 10.12 11.43
CA ALA A 321 12.01 8.78 11.98
C ALA A 321 13.36 8.17 11.55
N THR A 322 13.80 8.40 10.32
CA THR A 322 15.02 7.79 9.74
C THR A 322 16.22 8.73 9.75
N GLY A 323 16.01 10.04 9.87
CA GLY A 323 17.05 11.05 9.69
C GLY A 323 17.45 11.27 8.23
N GLU A 324 16.76 10.64 7.26
CA GLU A 324 16.92 10.92 5.84
C GLU A 324 16.36 12.30 5.47
N ASP A 325 16.82 12.85 4.36
CA ASP A 325 16.24 14.06 3.79
C ASP A 325 14.80 13.79 3.30
N VAL A 326 13.97 14.83 3.35
CA VAL A 326 12.64 14.85 2.75
C VAL A 326 12.79 14.60 1.23
N ALA A 327 12.02 13.67 0.65
CA ALA A 327 12.15 13.28 -0.76
C ALA A 327 11.47 14.28 -1.72
N VAL A 328 11.77 15.58 -1.55
CA VAL A 328 11.12 16.69 -2.28
C VAL A 328 11.31 16.56 -3.79
N THR A 329 12.53 16.25 -4.24
CA THR A 329 12.85 16.18 -5.69
C THR A 329 12.00 15.15 -6.43
N GLY A 330 11.79 13.95 -5.85
CA GLY A 330 10.98 12.92 -6.50
C GLY A 330 9.51 13.35 -6.64
N LEU A 331 8.98 14.03 -5.62
CA LEU A 331 7.62 14.59 -5.68
C LEU A 331 7.53 15.74 -6.69
N GLU A 332 8.47 16.68 -6.68
CA GLU A 332 8.51 17.77 -7.66
C GLU A 332 8.54 17.25 -9.09
N GLU A 333 9.31 16.20 -9.37
CA GLU A 333 9.35 15.57 -10.69
C GLU A 333 8.04 14.87 -11.05
N ALA A 334 7.43 14.15 -10.10
CA ALA A 334 6.14 13.50 -10.32
C ALA A 334 5.01 14.51 -10.62
N PHE A 335 5.05 15.68 -9.99
CA PHE A 335 4.10 16.78 -10.21
C PHE A 335 4.53 17.78 -11.29
N SER A 336 5.68 17.57 -11.94
CA SER A 336 6.14 18.38 -13.07
C SER A 336 5.30 18.13 -14.33
N ASP A 337 5.44 19.00 -15.34
CA ASP A 337 4.83 18.80 -16.66
C ASP A 337 5.20 17.44 -17.28
N LYS A 338 6.44 16.97 -17.05
CA LYS A 338 6.92 15.66 -17.54
C LYS A 338 6.19 14.51 -16.83
N GLY A 339 6.08 14.57 -15.51
CA GLY A 339 5.35 13.59 -14.70
C GLY A 339 3.87 13.54 -15.09
N HIS A 340 3.25 14.71 -15.23
CA HIS A 340 1.86 14.83 -15.66
C HIS A 340 1.62 14.30 -17.09
N ALA A 341 2.51 14.62 -18.03
CA ALA A 341 2.43 14.10 -19.40
C ALA A 341 2.55 12.57 -19.44
N HIS A 342 3.45 11.99 -18.62
CA HIS A 342 3.59 10.54 -18.53
C HIS A 342 2.38 9.88 -17.86
N PHE A 343 1.85 10.46 -16.78
CA PHE A 343 0.60 10.00 -16.17
C PHE A 343 -0.56 9.98 -17.19
N LYS A 344 -0.76 11.07 -17.91
CA LYS A 344 -1.78 11.18 -18.95
C LYS A 344 -1.60 10.10 -20.03
N ARG A 345 -0.35 9.86 -20.44
CA ARG A 345 -0.03 8.79 -21.40
C ARG A 345 -0.43 7.41 -20.86
N LEU A 346 -0.15 7.11 -19.60
CA LEU A 346 -0.54 5.83 -18.99
C LEU A 346 -2.06 5.66 -18.96
N VAL A 347 -2.80 6.72 -18.59
CA VAL A 347 -4.29 6.71 -18.60
C VAL A 347 -4.83 6.47 -20.01
N GLU A 348 -4.33 7.21 -21.01
CA GLU A 348 -4.77 7.06 -22.40
C GLU A 348 -4.51 5.65 -22.95
N LEU A 349 -3.35 5.06 -22.65
CA LEU A 349 -3.02 3.69 -23.06
C LEU A 349 -3.82 2.64 -22.28
N SER A 350 -4.12 2.91 -21.01
CA SER A 350 -4.99 2.07 -20.18
C SER A 350 -6.35 1.92 -20.85
N ASP A 351 -6.99 3.04 -21.18
CA ASP A 351 -8.35 3.08 -21.72
C ASP A 351 -8.45 2.54 -23.14
N ARG A 352 -7.44 2.82 -23.98
CA ARG A 352 -7.49 2.49 -25.42
C ARG A 352 -6.93 1.12 -25.77
N GLU A 353 -5.95 0.62 -25.02
CA GLU A 353 -5.23 -0.59 -25.39
C GLU A 353 -5.33 -1.67 -24.32
N LEU A 354 -5.05 -1.34 -23.06
CA LEU A 354 -4.97 -2.34 -22.01
C LEU A 354 -6.35 -2.86 -21.61
N ALA A 355 -7.37 -2.00 -21.56
CA ALA A 355 -8.74 -2.38 -21.19
C ALA A 355 -9.28 -3.52 -22.07
N GLU A 356 -9.11 -3.45 -23.39
CA GLU A 356 -9.52 -4.51 -24.32
C GLU A 356 -8.72 -5.81 -24.11
N LYS A 357 -7.42 -5.69 -23.84
CA LYS A 357 -6.53 -6.83 -23.57
C LYS A 357 -6.87 -7.54 -22.25
N LEU A 358 -7.29 -6.79 -21.23
CA LEU A 358 -7.65 -7.30 -19.91
C LEU A 358 -9.08 -7.84 -19.84
N GLN A 359 -9.99 -7.38 -20.71
CA GLN A 359 -11.40 -7.77 -20.70
C GLN A 359 -11.65 -9.29 -20.58
N PRO A 360 -10.91 -10.19 -21.28
CA PRO A 360 -11.13 -11.64 -21.16
C PRO A 360 -10.71 -12.22 -19.81
N PHE A 361 -9.90 -11.49 -19.05
CA PHE A 361 -9.30 -11.90 -17.77
C PHE A 361 -9.92 -11.18 -16.57
N SER A 362 -10.53 -10.01 -16.80
CA SER A 362 -11.11 -9.17 -15.77
C SER A 362 -12.34 -9.82 -15.16
N TYR A 363 -12.43 -9.72 -13.84
CA TYR A 363 -13.63 -10.06 -13.08
C TYR A 363 -14.51 -8.83 -12.85
N CYS A 364 -13.93 -7.62 -12.84
CA CYS A 364 -14.68 -6.36 -12.76
C CYS A 364 -15.29 -5.95 -14.10
#